data_AF-A0A4Q3W8I0-F1
#
_entry.id   AF-A0A4Q3W8I0-F1
#
_cell.length_a   1.000
_cell.length_b   1.000
_cell.length_c   1.000
_cell.angle_alpha   90.00
_cell.angle_beta   90.00
_cell.angle_gamma   90.00
#
_symmetry.space_group_name_H-M   'P 1'
#
loop_
_entity.id
_entity.type
_entity.pdbx_description
1 polymer ?
#
loop_
_entity_poly.entity_id
_entity_poly.type
_entity_poly.pdbx_seq_one_letter_code
_entity_poly.pdbx_strand_id
1 'polypeptide(L)'
;MEITVKTAKQLRLTEEEFELIKEKLGRTPNFNELCSFSAMWSEHCSYKNSIKWLKTLPRDGKRMLVKAGDENAGLMDIGDGYGVVFKIESHNHPSAIEPFQGAATGVGGIHRDIFTMGARPIASLNSLRFGNLRETKTQHLLAGVVKGIGHYGNCFGVPTVGGEIYFEQCYHTNPLVNAMSVGILKEGGTISATAKGIGNPVFFVGSATGKDGIGGASFASADITEESTGELPAVQVGDPFQEKKLLEACLEVIKTGAVVGMQDMGAAGIICSTSEMSAKGEVGMRIDLEKVPTRQQNMKAWELLLSESQERMLMVVEKGREKEVLAVFDKWDLPCSEIGEVTGDGILRFYMHGQLEAELPAYDLVLGGGAPVYAREYKEPAYFEKIRAFDASAIPVADDLKAVAEKIITIPN
;
A
#
# COMPACT_ATOMS: atom_id res chain seq x y z
N MET A 1 17.17 0.48 -25.79
CA MET A 1 15.81 0.50 -26.38
C MET A 1 15.41 1.96 -26.51
N GLU A 2 14.91 2.40 -27.66
CA GLU A 2 14.41 3.77 -27.81
C GLU A 2 13.08 3.92 -27.07
N ILE A 3 12.96 4.95 -26.23
CA ILE A 3 11.78 5.20 -25.42
C ILE A 3 10.87 6.17 -26.15
N THR A 4 9.63 5.74 -26.41
CA THR A 4 8.66 6.47 -27.23
C THR A 4 7.32 6.59 -26.51
N VAL A 5 6.43 7.46 -27.02
CA VAL A 5 5.02 7.55 -26.58
C VAL A 5 4.33 6.18 -26.63
N LYS A 6 4.67 5.32 -27.60
CA LYS A 6 4.12 3.96 -27.68
C LYS A 6 4.54 3.11 -26.48
N THR A 7 5.80 3.20 -26.06
CA THR A 7 6.31 2.54 -24.85
C THR A 7 5.58 3.06 -23.60
N ALA A 8 5.37 4.37 -23.50
CA ALA A 8 4.63 4.99 -22.40
C ALA A 8 3.18 4.49 -22.31
N LYS A 9 2.47 4.44 -23.45
CA LYS A 9 1.10 3.91 -23.54
C LYS A 9 1.00 2.44 -23.12
N GLN A 10 2.00 1.62 -23.46
CA GLN A 10 2.08 0.21 -22.99
C GLN A 10 2.25 0.11 -21.47
N LEU A 11 2.89 1.11 -20.86
CA LEU A 11 3.03 1.26 -19.41
C LEU A 11 1.87 2.08 -18.80
N ARG A 12 0.76 2.26 -19.53
CA ARG A 12 -0.44 2.98 -19.07
C ARG A 12 -0.24 4.45 -18.69
N LEU A 13 0.82 5.06 -19.23
CA LEU A 13 1.01 6.51 -19.21
C LEU A 13 0.34 7.13 -20.44
N THR A 14 -0.31 8.28 -20.26
CA THR A 14 -0.83 9.04 -21.40
C THR A 14 0.30 9.74 -22.17
N GLU A 15 -0.02 10.24 -23.35
CA GLU A 15 0.95 11.01 -24.15
C GLU A 15 1.32 12.33 -23.46
N GLU A 16 0.34 12.99 -22.83
CA GLU A 16 0.55 14.20 -22.04
C GLU A 16 1.41 13.92 -20.81
N GLU A 17 1.21 12.80 -20.12
CA GLU A 17 2.05 12.39 -19.00
C GLU A 17 3.48 12.11 -19.45
N PHE A 18 3.67 11.46 -20.59
CA PHE A 18 5.00 11.20 -21.13
C PHE A 18 5.76 12.50 -21.47
N GLU A 19 5.10 13.46 -22.10
CA GLU A 19 5.71 14.77 -22.39
C GLU A 19 5.98 15.56 -21.11
N LEU A 20 5.10 15.49 -20.11
CA LEU A 20 5.36 16.11 -18.80
C LEU A 20 6.56 15.47 -18.08
N ILE A 21 6.73 14.15 -18.17
CA ILE A 21 7.92 13.47 -17.63
C ILE A 21 9.19 13.99 -18.31
N LYS A 22 9.17 14.14 -19.65
CA LYS A 22 10.31 14.68 -20.41
C LYS A 22 10.64 16.11 -20.00
N GLU A 23 9.62 16.95 -19.79
CA GLU A 23 9.78 18.32 -19.30
C GLU A 23 10.45 18.33 -17.92
N LYS A 24 9.95 17.53 -16.98
CA LYS A 24 10.47 17.43 -15.61
C LYS A 24 11.92 16.94 -15.56
N LEU A 25 12.27 15.95 -16.38
CA LEU A 25 13.62 15.43 -16.44
C LEU A 25 14.56 16.29 -17.31
N GLY A 26 14.02 17.18 -18.15
CA GLY A 26 14.78 17.89 -19.19
C GLY A 26 15.34 16.98 -20.30
N ARG A 27 14.92 15.71 -20.35
CA ARG A 27 15.38 14.69 -21.30
C ARG A 27 14.36 13.57 -21.44
N THR A 28 14.53 12.73 -22.46
CA THR A 28 13.79 11.47 -22.55
C THR A 28 14.19 10.53 -21.40
N PRO A 29 13.23 9.98 -20.63
CA PRO A 29 13.54 8.98 -19.61
C PRO A 29 14.09 7.71 -20.26
N ASN A 30 14.96 6.99 -19.56
CA ASN A 30 15.30 5.63 -19.92
C ASN A 30 14.15 4.66 -19.54
N PHE A 31 14.30 3.36 -19.84
CA PHE A 31 13.23 2.40 -19.58
C PHE A 31 12.90 2.25 -18.08
N ASN A 32 13.92 2.15 -17.21
CA ASN A 32 13.74 1.97 -15.77
C ASN A 32 13.05 3.20 -15.16
N GLU A 33 13.42 4.39 -15.61
CA GLU A 33 12.82 5.67 -15.20
C GLU A 33 11.36 5.79 -15.66
N LEU A 34 11.06 5.41 -16.90
CA LEU A 34 9.69 5.43 -17.40
C LEU A 34 8.79 4.43 -16.66
N CYS A 35 9.32 3.24 -16.34
CA CYS A 35 8.60 2.27 -15.51
C CYS A 35 8.36 2.78 -14.08
N SER A 36 9.33 3.50 -13.52
CA SER A 36 9.20 4.17 -12.21
C SER A 36 8.07 5.20 -12.22
N PHE A 37 8.04 6.09 -13.21
CA PHE A 37 6.95 7.06 -13.37
C PHE A 37 5.60 6.38 -13.62
N SER A 38 5.55 5.32 -14.44
CA SER A 38 4.31 4.57 -14.68
C SER A 38 3.66 4.06 -13.40
N ALA A 39 4.46 3.46 -12.52
CA ALA A 39 3.94 2.95 -11.26
C ALA A 39 3.59 4.08 -10.28
N MET A 40 4.48 5.06 -10.12
CA MET A 40 4.32 6.15 -9.17
C MET A 40 3.22 7.15 -9.56
N TRP A 41 2.98 7.36 -10.86
CA TRP A 41 1.88 8.18 -11.38
C TRP A 41 0.63 7.36 -11.69
N SER A 42 0.53 6.10 -11.27
CA SER A 42 -0.73 5.35 -11.34
C SER A 42 -1.79 6.00 -10.44
N GLU A 43 -3.09 5.76 -10.69
CA GLU A 43 -4.14 6.25 -9.78
C GLU A 43 -3.96 5.68 -8.37
N HIS A 44 -3.51 4.42 -8.28
CA HIS A 44 -3.23 3.74 -7.03
C HIS A 44 -2.20 4.47 -6.14
N CYS A 45 -1.08 4.94 -6.70
CA CYS A 45 -0.03 5.61 -5.93
C CYS A 45 -0.24 7.13 -5.80
N SER A 46 -0.77 7.78 -6.84
CA SER A 46 -0.80 9.26 -6.91
C SER A 46 -2.19 9.89 -6.82
N TYR A 47 -3.26 9.09 -6.72
CA TYR A 47 -4.62 9.57 -6.45
C TYR A 47 -5.04 10.73 -7.38
N LYS A 48 -4.62 10.68 -8.65
CA LYS A 48 -4.66 11.82 -9.59
C LYS A 48 -6.06 12.41 -9.72
N ASN A 49 -7.09 11.59 -9.61
CA ASN A 49 -8.48 12.02 -9.73
C ASN A 49 -9.14 12.33 -8.38
N SER A 50 -8.68 11.70 -7.30
CA SER A 50 -9.33 11.72 -5.99
C SER A 50 -8.70 12.72 -5.01
N ILE A 51 -7.39 12.99 -5.09
CA ILE A 51 -6.67 13.84 -4.12
C ILE A 51 -7.25 15.26 -4.03
N LYS A 52 -7.73 15.81 -5.14
CA LYS A 52 -8.40 17.12 -5.18
C LYS A 52 -9.59 17.17 -4.23
N TRP A 53 -10.37 16.09 -4.19
CA TRP A 53 -11.56 15.98 -3.35
C TRP A 53 -11.21 15.56 -1.92
N LEU A 54 -10.24 14.68 -1.73
CA LEU A 54 -9.75 14.32 -0.39
C LEU A 54 -9.16 15.51 0.38
N LYS A 55 -8.69 16.55 -0.34
CA LYS A 55 -8.26 17.83 0.24
C LYS A 55 -9.39 18.70 0.79
N THR A 56 -10.66 18.38 0.52
CA THR A 56 -11.81 19.10 1.08
C THR A 56 -12.31 18.54 2.41
N LEU A 57 -11.85 17.34 2.80
CA LEU A 57 -12.20 16.73 4.07
C LEU A 57 -11.56 17.49 5.24
N PRO A 58 -12.22 17.62 6.41
CA PRO A 58 -11.61 18.20 7.61
C PRO A 58 -10.36 17.43 8.06
N ARG A 59 -9.31 18.16 8.48
CA ARG A 59 -7.99 17.58 8.80
C ARG A 59 -7.48 17.89 10.21
N ASP A 60 -8.24 18.65 10.99
CA ASP A 60 -7.85 19.10 12.32
C ASP A 60 -8.76 18.46 13.38
N GLY A 61 -8.16 18.03 14.49
CA GLY A 61 -8.86 17.42 15.61
C GLY A 61 -8.06 17.55 16.91
N LYS A 62 -8.75 17.77 18.04
CA LYS A 62 -8.10 18.05 19.34
C LYS A 62 -7.20 16.93 19.86
N ARG A 63 -7.42 15.69 19.41
CA ARG A 63 -6.68 14.50 19.85
C ARG A 63 -5.72 13.98 18.79
N MET A 64 -5.53 14.70 17.68
CA MET A 64 -4.58 14.29 16.65
C MET A 64 -3.16 14.55 17.13
N LEU A 65 -2.32 13.51 17.12
CA LEU A 65 -0.89 13.62 17.45
C LEU A 65 -0.03 13.88 16.20
N VAL A 66 -0.55 13.55 15.01
CA VAL A 66 0.01 13.91 13.70
C VAL A 66 -1.11 14.47 12.82
N LYS A 67 -0.80 15.37 11.87
CA LYS A 67 -1.83 15.86 10.96
C LYS A 67 -2.19 14.79 9.93
N ALA A 68 -3.40 14.89 9.38
CA ALA A 68 -3.85 13.97 8.34
C ALA A 68 -2.94 14.05 7.10
N GLY A 69 -2.30 12.93 6.76
CA GLY A 69 -1.38 12.80 5.62
C GLY A 69 0.08 13.13 5.92
N ASP A 70 0.44 13.46 7.17
CA ASP A 70 1.85 13.63 7.55
C ASP A 70 2.59 12.28 7.63
N GLU A 71 1.88 11.18 7.88
CA GLU A 71 2.42 9.83 8.10
C GLU A 71 1.52 8.76 7.47
N ASN A 72 2.00 7.50 7.39
CA ASN A 72 1.30 6.40 6.72
C ASN A 72 -0.07 6.05 7.34
N ALA A 73 -0.28 6.38 8.61
CA ALA A 73 -1.51 6.08 9.33
C ALA A 73 -1.91 7.21 10.30
N GLY A 74 -3.19 7.26 10.66
CA GLY A 74 -3.70 8.27 11.59
C GLY A 74 -3.32 7.96 13.03
N LEU A 75 -2.69 8.91 13.73
CA LEU A 75 -2.29 8.78 15.13
C LEU A 75 -3.12 9.71 16.03
N MET A 76 -3.83 9.11 17.00
CA MET A 76 -4.70 9.81 17.94
C MET A 76 -4.31 9.53 19.39
N ASP A 77 -4.39 10.55 20.25
CA ASP A 77 -4.26 10.43 21.70
C ASP A 77 -5.51 9.77 22.30
N ILE A 78 -5.29 8.69 23.05
CA ILE A 78 -6.35 7.97 23.78
C ILE A 78 -6.25 8.14 25.30
N GLY A 79 -5.30 8.95 25.80
CA GLY A 79 -5.05 9.18 27.21
C GLY A 79 -3.96 8.28 27.80
N ASP A 80 -3.61 8.53 29.06
CA ASP A 80 -2.66 7.73 29.85
C ASP A 80 -1.27 7.54 29.20
N GLY A 81 -0.85 8.47 28.34
CA GLY A 81 0.42 8.40 27.61
C GLY A 81 0.42 7.39 26.45
N TYR A 82 -0.76 7.00 25.95
CA TYR A 82 -0.94 6.09 24.82
C TYR A 82 -1.52 6.79 23.59
N GLY A 83 -0.99 6.41 22.43
CA GLY A 83 -1.57 6.72 21.12
C GLY A 83 -2.18 5.48 20.48
N VAL A 84 -3.22 5.68 19.69
CA VAL A 84 -3.78 4.68 18.77
C VAL A 84 -3.45 5.05 17.33
N VAL A 85 -3.00 4.06 16.56
CA VAL A 85 -2.77 4.17 15.12
C VAL A 85 -3.77 3.30 14.41
N PHE A 86 -4.42 3.81 13.37
CA PHE A 86 -5.29 3.00 12.53
C PHE A 86 -5.24 3.45 11.07
N LYS A 87 -5.44 2.49 10.18
CA LYS A 87 -5.53 2.68 8.74
C LYS A 87 -6.48 1.62 8.17
N ILE A 88 -7.11 1.94 7.05
CA ILE A 88 -7.88 0.99 6.24
C ILE A 88 -7.32 1.01 4.82
N GLU A 89 -7.18 -0.18 4.24
CA GLU A 89 -6.75 -0.38 2.87
C GLU A 89 -7.72 -1.30 2.12
N SER A 90 -7.61 -1.32 0.80
CA SER A 90 -8.40 -2.18 -0.07
C SER A 90 -7.52 -3.06 -0.94
N HIS A 91 -7.90 -4.32 -1.12
CA HIS A 91 -7.21 -5.25 -2.02
C HIS A 91 -8.19 -5.92 -3.00
N ASN A 92 -9.10 -5.11 -3.55
CA ASN A 92 -10.24 -5.51 -4.36
C ASN A 92 -9.84 -6.34 -5.60
N HIS A 93 -8.95 -5.78 -6.43
CA HIS A 93 -8.62 -6.38 -7.73
C HIS A 93 -7.89 -7.72 -7.57
N PRO A 94 -6.85 -7.85 -6.71
CA PRO A 94 -6.26 -9.17 -6.44
C PRO A 94 -7.26 -10.17 -5.84
N SER A 95 -8.11 -9.75 -4.91
CA SER A 95 -9.13 -10.63 -4.31
C SER A 95 -10.20 -11.10 -5.31
N ALA A 96 -10.43 -10.35 -6.39
CA ALA A 96 -11.36 -10.76 -7.44
C ALA A 96 -10.83 -11.93 -8.28
N ILE A 97 -9.50 -12.05 -8.41
CA ILE A 97 -8.81 -13.05 -9.23
C ILE A 97 -8.40 -14.25 -8.39
N GLU A 98 -7.70 -14.02 -7.28
CA GLU A 98 -7.32 -15.05 -6.31
C GLU A 98 -7.75 -14.57 -4.90
N PRO A 99 -8.90 -15.06 -4.39
CA PRO A 99 -9.52 -14.49 -3.21
C PRO A 99 -8.76 -14.76 -1.92
N PHE A 100 -8.01 -15.86 -1.82
CA PHE A 100 -7.30 -16.21 -0.60
C PHE A 100 -6.07 -15.31 -0.41
N GLN A 101 -5.19 -15.29 -1.40
CA GLN A 101 -3.97 -14.53 -1.43
C GLN A 101 -4.25 -13.04 -1.48
N GLY A 102 -5.16 -12.59 -2.36
CA GLY A 102 -5.54 -11.19 -2.42
C GLY A 102 -6.12 -10.67 -1.11
N ALA A 103 -6.82 -11.48 -0.32
CA ALA A 103 -7.25 -11.03 1.01
C ALA A 103 -6.13 -11.12 2.06
N ALA A 104 -5.31 -12.17 2.01
CA ALA A 104 -4.21 -12.40 2.94
C ALA A 104 -3.14 -11.30 2.86
N THR A 105 -2.70 -10.93 1.65
CA THR A 105 -1.72 -9.85 1.44
C THR A 105 -2.29 -8.47 1.79
N GLY A 106 -3.61 -8.27 1.64
CA GLY A 106 -4.29 -7.07 2.11
C GLY A 106 -4.24 -6.92 3.64
N VAL A 107 -4.35 -8.04 4.38
CA VAL A 107 -4.17 -8.05 5.84
C VAL A 107 -2.70 -7.83 6.23
N GLY A 108 -1.75 -8.45 5.50
CA GLY A 108 -0.32 -8.22 5.73
C GLY A 108 0.09 -6.77 5.53
N GLY A 109 -0.30 -6.17 4.40
CA GLY A 109 -0.04 -4.77 4.08
C GLY A 109 -0.54 -3.81 5.15
N ILE A 110 -1.82 -3.93 5.54
CA ILE A 110 -2.38 -3.03 6.54
C ILE A 110 -1.74 -3.19 7.92
N HIS A 111 -1.24 -4.39 8.25
CA HIS A 111 -0.47 -4.57 9.49
C HIS A 111 0.89 -3.88 9.43
N ARG A 112 1.59 -3.95 8.28
CA ARG A 112 2.87 -3.25 8.07
C ARG A 112 2.73 -1.76 8.27
N ASP A 113 1.72 -1.14 7.68
CA ASP A 113 1.44 0.29 7.86
C ASP A 113 1.41 0.73 9.33
N ILE A 114 0.79 -0.10 10.18
CA ILE A 114 0.65 0.19 11.60
C ILE A 114 1.99 0.05 12.32
N PHE A 115 2.76 -1.01 12.08
CA PHE A 115 4.01 -1.21 12.81
C PHE A 115 5.20 -0.43 12.27
N THR A 116 5.14 0.03 11.01
CA THR A 116 6.07 1.02 10.46
C THR A 116 6.02 2.34 11.25
N MET A 117 4.85 2.68 11.79
CA MET A 117 4.66 3.82 12.69
C MET A 117 5.18 3.59 14.12
N GLY A 118 5.72 2.40 14.41
CA GLY A 118 6.10 1.99 15.77
C GLY A 118 4.93 1.54 16.66
N ALA A 119 3.72 1.43 16.10
CA ALA A 119 2.56 0.94 16.81
C ALA A 119 2.47 -0.59 16.73
N ARG A 120 2.15 -1.25 17.84
CA ARG A 120 1.87 -2.69 17.83
C ARG A 120 0.42 -2.90 17.38
N PRO A 121 0.15 -3.63 16.27
CA PRO A 121 -1.20 -4.00 15.90
C PRO A 121 -1.83 -4.88 17.00
N ILE A 122 -3.06 -4.57 17.38
CA ILE A 122 -3.81 -5.27 18.44
C ILE A 122 -5.17 -5.78 17.98
N ALA A 123 -5.71 -5.22 16.89
CA ALA A 123 -6.99 -5.61 16.34
C ALA A 123 -7.04 -5.35 14.83
N SER A 124 -7.83 -6.16 14.14
CA SER A 124 -8.18 -5.98 12.74
C SER A 124 -9.69 -5.95 12.55
N LEU A 125 -10.13 -5.26 11.51
CA LEU A 125 -11.50 -5.29 11.03
C LEU A 125 -11.51 -5.46 9.52
N ASN A 126 -12.62 -5.94 8.97
CA ASN A 126 -12.81 -6.07 7.53
C ASN A 126 -14.11 -5.39 7.06
N SER A 127 -14.10 -4.86 5.85
CA SER A 127 -15.30 -4.39 5.16
C SER A 127 -15.39 -5.12 3.83
N LEU A 128 -16.36 -6.03 3.74
CA LEU A 128 -16.51 -6.95 2.62
C LEU A 128 -17.77 -6.65 1.83
N ARG A 129 -17.67 -6.61 0.49
CA ARG A 129 -18.81 -6.50 -0.42
C ARG A 129 -18.71 -7.56 -1.51
N PHE A 130 -19.77 -8.31 -1.72
CA PHE A 130 -19.82 -9.37 -2.73
C PHE A 130 -21.12 -9.33 -3.54
N GLY A 131 -21.13 -10.07 -4.66
CA GLY A 131 -22.32 -10.30 -5.48
C GLY A 131 -23.42 -11.09 -4.76
N ASN A 132 -24.31 -11.70 -5.53
CA ASN A 132 -25.39 -12.51 -4.97
C ASN A 132 -24.84 -13.82 -4.37
N LEU A 133 -25.09 -14.07 -3.08
CA LEU A 133 -24.62 -15.25 -2.34
C LEU A 133 -25.12 -16.59 -2.90
N ARG A 134 -26.16 -16.59 -3.74
CA ARG A 134 -26.65 -17.80 -4.41
C ARG A 134 -25.78 -18.25 -5.58
N GLU A 135 -24.88 -17.40 -6.06
CA GLU A 135 -23.99 -17.71 -7.17
C GLU A 135 -22.73 -18.42 -6.67
N THR A 136 -22.32 -19.49 -7.37
CA THR A 136 -21.12 -20.27 -7.04
C THR A 136 -19.85 -19.41 -7.01
N LYS A 137 -19.73 -18.44 -7.93
CA LYS A 137 -18.60 -17.49 -7.96
C LYS A 137 -18.52 -16.68 -6.66
N THR A 138 -19.64 -16.11 -6.22
CA THR A 138 -19.72 -15.34 -4.98
C THR A 138 -19.36 -16.19 -3.76
N GLN A 139 -19.86 -17.42 -3.69
CA GLN A 139 -19.52 -18.35 -2.61
C GLN A 139 -18.02 -18.68 -2.58
N HIS A 140 -17.40 -18.86 -3.75
CA HIS A 140 -15.96 -19.08 -3.87
C HIS A 140 -15.14 -17.86 -3.39
N LEU A 141 -15.52 -16.66 -3.83
CA LEU A 141 -14.87 -15.41 -3.40
C LEU A 141 -14.98 -15.23 -1.88
N LEU A 142 -16.18 -15.37 -1.32
CA LEU A 142 -16.42 -15.27 0.11
C LEU A 142 -15.56 -16.26 0.91
N ALA A 143 -15.58 -17.54 0.51
CA ALA A 143 -14.81 -18.58 1.19
C ALA A 143 -13.31 -18.33 1.12
N GLY A 144 -12.79 -17.91 -0.05
CA GLY A 144 -11.39 -17.58 -0.23
C GLY A 144 -10.95 -16.39 0.62
N VAL A 145 -11.69 -15.28 0.55
CA VAL A 145 -11.38 -14.04 1.26
C VAL A 145 -11.38 -14.24 2.78
N VAL A 146 -12.44 -14.85 3.33
CA VAL A 146 -12.53 -15.09 4.78
C VAL A 146 -11.42 -16.02 5.24
N LYS A 147 -11.09 -17.05 4.46
CA LYS A 147 -9.98 -17.98 4.77
C LYS A 147 -8.62 -17.27 4.69
N GLY A 148 -8.41 -16.38 3.72
CA GLY A 148 -7.19 -15.58 3.58
C GLY A 148 -6.98 -14.62 4.75
N ILE A 149 -8.02 -13.85 5.11
CA ILE A 149 -8.02 -12.95 6.28
C ILE A 149 -7.72 -13.75 7.56
N GLY A 150 -8.45 -14.86 7.77
CA GLY A 150 -8.27 -15.71 8.92
C GLY A 150 -6.87 -16.33 8.98
N HIS A 151 -6.33 -16.79 7.85
CA HIS A 151 -5.00 -17.38 7.80
C HIS A 151 -3.93 -16.37 8.21
N TYR A 152 -3.89 -15.20 7.55
CA TYR A 152 -2.85 -14.22 7.80
C TYR A 152 -2.94 -13.68 9.24
N GLY A 153 -4.12 -13.26 9.68
CA GLY A 153 -4.33 -12.73 11.04
C GLY A 153 -4.01 -13.74 12.14
N ASN A 154 -4.40 -15.01 11.98
CA ASN A 154 -4.11 -16.05 12.98
C ASN A 154 -2.62 -16.38 13.06
N CYS A 155 -1.91 -16.45 11.93
CA CYS A 155 -0.47 -16.70 11.89
C CYS A 155 0.33 -15.52 12.44
N PHE A 156 -0.06 -14.29 12.07
CA PHE A 156 0.56 -13.05 12.53
C PHE A 156 0.27 -12.76 14.02
N GLY A 157 -0.86 -13.28 14.52
CA GLY A 157 -1.27 -13.16 15.92
C GLY A 157 -2.03 -11.88 16.24
N VAL A 158 -2.79 -11.35 15.28
CA VAL A 158 -3.67 -10.19 15.48
C VAL A 158 -5.12 -10.58 15.18
N PRO A 159 -6.05 -10.42 16.14
CA PRO A 159 -7.41 -10.88 15.96
C PRO A 159 -8.21 -9.96 15.05
N THR A 160 -8.97 -10.53 14.11
CA THR A 160 -10.09 -9.83 13.46
C THR A 160 -11.26 -9.78 14.43
N VAL A 161 -11.48 -8.62 15.05
CA VAL A 161 -12.43 -8.44 16.16
C VAL A 161 -13.84 -8.09 15.70
N GLY A 162 -14.01 -7.74 14.43
CA GLY A 162 -15.28 -7.37 13.85
C GLY A 162 -15.14 -6.95 12.40
N GLY A 163 -16.22 -6.41 11.84
CA GLY A 163 -16.27 -5.96 10.47
C GLY A 163 -17.69 -5.86 9.98
N GLU A 164 -17.84 -5.69 8.68
CA GLU A 164 -19.12 -5.71 7.98
C GLU A 164 -19.04 -6.53 6.70
N ILE A 165 -20.16 -7.15 6.35
CA ILE A 165 -20.34 -7.87 5.11
C ILE A 165 -21.67 -7.45 4.48
N TYR A 166 -21.69 -7.29 3.16
CA TYR A 166 -22.90 -6.95 2.44
C TYR A 166 -22.89 -7.56 1.04
N PHE A 167 -24.05 -8.04 0.59
CA PHE A 167 -24.27 -8.71 -0.69
C PHE A 167 -25.18 -7.86 -1.58
N GLU A 168 -24.73 -7.53 -2.79
CA GLU A 168 -25.50 -6.82 -3.81
C GLU A 168 -24.96 -7.12 -5.22
N GLN A 169 -25.82 -7.19 -6.23
CA GLN A 169 -25.46 -7.61 -7.59
C GLN A 169 -24.38 -6.72 -8.23
N CYS A 170 -24.31 -5.44 -7.87
CA CYS A 170 -23.31 -4.52 -8.41
C CYS A 170 -21.86 -4.91 -8.05
N TYR A 171 -21.66 -5.73 -7.02
CA TYR A 171 -20.34 -6.25 -6.62
C TYR A 171 -20.01 -7.63 -7.21
N HIS A 172 -20.83 -8.15 -8.15
CA HIS A 172 -20.61 -9.46 -8.77
C HIS A 172 -19.26 -9.54 -9.54
N THR A 173 -18.92 -8.48 -10.27
CA THR A 173 -17.68 -8.43 -11.04
C THR A 173 -16.52 -7.99 -10.16
N ASN A 174 -16.72 -6.94 -9.37
CA ASN A 174 -15.70 -6.32 -8.54
C ASN A 174 -16.11 -6.42 -7.06
N PRO A 175 -15.67 -7.46 -6.32
CA PRO A 175 -15.85 -7.49 -4.89
C PRO A 175 -15.04 -6.36 -4.23
N LEU A 176 -15.52 -5.86 -3.09
CA LEU A 176 -14.72 -4.97 -2.24
C LEU A 176 -14.19 -5.77 -1.06
N VAL A 177 -12.87 -5.73 -0.87
CA VAL A 177 -12.17 -6.39 0.22
C VAL A 177 -11.28 -5.35 0.87
N ASN A 178 -11.80 -4.74 1.93
CA ASN A 178 -11.08 -3.77 2.72
C ASN A 178 -10.65 -4.39 4.05
N ALA A 179 -9.40 -4.14 4.44
CA ALA A 179 -8.83 -4.54 5.71
C ALA A 179 -8.44 -3.29 6.50
N MET A 180 -8.80 -3.24 7.77
CA MET A 180 -8.43 -2.21 8.72
C MET A 180 -7.56 -2.84 9.80
N SER A 181 -6.52 -2.14 10.23
CA SER A 181 -5.74 -2.51 11.40
C SER A 181 -5.67 -1.37 12.39
N VAL A 182 -5.69 -1.74 13.68
CA VAL A 182 -5.60 -0.83 14.82
C VAL A 182 -4.43 -1.27 15.68
N GLY A 183 -3.51 -0.35 15.95
CA GLY A 183 -2.38 -0.56 16.84
C GLY A 183 -2.25 0.51 17.91
N ILE A 184 -1.42 0.23 18.89
CA ILE A 184 -1.14 1.12 20.02
C ILE A 184 0.35 1.34 20.20
N LEU A 185 0.72 2.50 20.73
CA LEU A 185 2.08 2.83 21.15
C LEU A 185 2.03 3.74 22.37
N LYS A 186 3.17 3.89 23.03
CA LYS A 186 3.37 4.93 24.04
C LYS A 186 3.83 6.22 23.37
N GLU A 187 3.55 7.35 24.01
CA GLU A 187 4.04 8.66 23.61
C GLU A 187 5.56 8.64 23.35
N GLY A 188 6.00 9.26 22.26
CA GLY A 188 7.40 9.26 21.81
C GLY A 188 7.88 7.97 21.15
N GLY A 189 7.03 6.94 21.02
CA GLY A 189 7.37 5.67 20.35
C GLY A 189 7.17 5.65 18.84
N THR A 190 6.84 6.78 18.21
CA THR A 190 6.58 6.90 16.77
C THR A 190 7.87 6.92 15.96
N ILE A 191 7.86 6.27 14.79
CA ILE A 191 8.86 6.50 13.73
C ILE A 191 8.20 7.18 12.54
N SER A 192 8.91 8.16 11.97
CA SER A 192 8.47 8.86 10.77
C SER A 192 8.96 8.14 9.51
N ALA A 193 8.11 8.14 8.49
CA ALA A 193 8.44 7.72 7.13
C ALA A 193 9.33 8.74 6.38
N THR A 194 10.51 9.09 6.91
CA THR A 194 11.37 10.15 6.36
C THR A 194 12.84 9.72 6.27
N ALA A 195 13.57 10.27 5.31
CA ALA A 195 15.02 10.15 5.24
C ALA A 195 15.69 11.44 5.69
N LYS A 196 16.69 11.35 6.57
CA LYS A 196 17.48 12.50 7.04
C LYS A 196 18.93 12.09 7.27
N GLY A 197 19.81 13.09 7.32
CA GLY A 197 21.23 12.94 7.61
C GLY A 197 22.01 12.42 6.40
N ILE A 198 22.69 13.32 5.70
CA ILE A 198 23.53 12.97 4.54
C ILE A 198 24.60 11.95 4.96
N GLY A 199 24.72 10.87 4.17
CA GLY A 199 25.65 9.78 4.44
C GLY A 199 25.17 8.76 5.48
N ASN A 200 23.94 8.89 5.98
CA ASN A 200 23.30 7.82 6.74
C ASN A 200 23.04 6.62 5.82
N PRO A 201 23.38 5.39 6.25
CA PRO A 201 23.13 4.20 5.45
C PRO A 201 21.64 3.88 5.34
N VAL A 202 21.27 3.37 4.17
CA VAL A 202 19.93 2.89 3.83
C VAL A 202 19.95 1.37 3.83
N PHE A 203 19.09 0.78 4.66
CA PHE A 203 18.95 -0.65 4.83
C PHE A 203 17.65 -1.17 4.20
N PHE A 204 17.77 -2.33 3.57
CA PHE A 204 16.66 -3.19 3.21
C PHE A 204 16.54 -4.28 4.27
N VAL A 205 15.32 -4.51 4.78
CA VAL A 205 15.06 -5.59 5.73
C VAL A 205 13.87 -6.44 5.31
N GLY A 206 13.89 -7.71 5.70
CA GLY A 206 12.79 -8.65 5.47
C GLY A 206 13.03 -9.60 4.30
N SER A 207 11.95 -10.00 3.63
CA SER A 207 11.97 -11.03 2.59
C SER A 207 12.80 -10.65 1.37
N ALA A 208 13.46 -11.64 0.76
CA ALA A 208 14.20 -11.43 -0.49
C ALA A 208 13.25 -11.11 -1.66
N THR A 209 13.70 -10.19 -2.51
CA THR A 209 12.96 -9.66 -3.65
C THR A 209 12.85 -10.69 -4.78
N GLY A 210 11.65 -10.87 -5.32
CA GLY A 210 11.34 -11.68 -6.49
C GLY A 210 10.56 -10.89 -7.54
N LYS A 211 10.18 -11.52 -8.65
CA LYS A 211 9.33 -10.93 -9.71
C LYS A 211 7.85 -10.99 -9.34
N ASP A 212 7.51 -10.57 -8.13
CA ASP A 212 6.14 -10.63 -7.60
C ASP A 212 5.43 -9.31 -7.83
N GLY A 213 4.22 -9.36 -8.37
CA GLY A 213 3.33 -8.19 -8.51
C GLY A 213 3.93 -7.01 -9.28
N ILE A 214 4.91 -7.21 -10.17
CA ILE A 214 5.51 -6.10 -10.92
C ILE A 214 4.45 -5.46 -11.80
N GLY A 215 4.18 -4.17 -11.56
CA GLY A 215 3.11 -3.42 -12.21
C GLY A 215 1.75 -3.54 -11.52
N GLY A 216 1.69 -4.11 -10.31
CA GLY A 216 0.49 -4.28 -9.49
C GLY A 216 -0.27 -2.97 -9.25
N ALA A 217 0.43 -1.88 -8.95
CA ALA A 217 -0.18 -0.54 -8.83
C ALA A 217 -0.92 -0.08 -10.10
N SER A 218 -0.25 -0.20 -11.26
CA SER A 218 -0.83 0.16 -12.56
C SER A 218 -1.97 -0.79 -12.94
N PHE A 219 -1.85 -2.06 -12.55
CA PHE A 219 -2.85 -3.11 -12.73
C PHE A 219 -4.12 -2.88 -11.88
N ALA A 220 -3.97 -2.55 -10.60
CA ALA A 220 -5.09 -2.21 -9.70
C ALA A 220 -5.85 -0.96 -10.16
N SER A 221 -5.27 -0.19 -11.09
CA SER A 221 -5.90 0.96 -11.74
C SER A 221 -6.68 0.61 -13.02
N ALA A 222 -6.77 -0.67 -13.43
CA ALA A 222 -7.56 -1.13 -14.59
C ALA A 222 -8.95 -1.67 -14.21
N ASP A 223 -9.81 -1.70 -15.23
CA ASP A 223 -11.06 -2.46 -15.23
C ASP A 223 -10.81 -3.97 -15.16
N ILE A 224 -11.68 -4.69 -14.45
CA ILE A 224 -11.67 -6.16 -14.38
C ILE A 224 -12.47 -6.70 -15.58
N THR A 225 -11.84 -7.59 -16.36
CA THR A 225 -12.48 -8.23 -17.53
C THR A 225 -12.32 -9.75 -17.46
N GLU A 226 -12.97 -10.50 -18.37
CA GLU A 226 -12.80 -11.96 -18.43
C GLU A 226 -11.34 -12.38 -18.73
N GLU A 227 -10.58 -11.53 -19.43
CA GLU A 227 -9.16 -11.75 -19.75
C GLU A 227 -8.24 -11.59 -18.53
N SER A 228 -8.72 -10.95 -17.45
CA SER A 228 -7.95 -10.76 -16.21
C SER A 228 -7.59 -12.07 -15.49
N THR A 229 -8.18 -13.19 -15.89
CA THR A 229 -7.79 -14.53 -15.37
C THR A 229 -6.37 -14.93 -15.76
N GLY A 230 -5.83 -14.40 -16.86
CA GLY A 230 -4.41 -14.59 -17.25
C GLY A 230 -3.42 -13.85 -16.36
N GLU A 231 -3.91 -12.97 -15.48
CA GLU A 231 -3.12 -12.08 -14.62
C GLU A 231 -2.87 -12.69 -13.22
N LEU A 232 -3.28 -13.93 -12.98
CA LEU A 232 -2.96 -14.74 -11.78
C LEU A 232 -1.50 -14.64 -11.30
N PRO A 233 -0.47 -14.65 -12.18
CA PRO A 233 0.93 -14.52 -11.75
C PRO A 233 1.28 -13.19 -11.07
N ALA A 234 0.42 -12.17 -11.21
CA ALA A 234 0.60 -10.88 -10.54
C ALA A 234 0.09 -10.90 -9.09
N VAL A 235 -0.73 -11.89 -8.70
CA VAL A 235 -1.22 -12.00 -7.31
C VAL A 235 -0.10 -12.53 -6.42
N GLN A 236 0.26 -11.73 -5.43
CA GLN A 236 1.33 -12.02 -4.49
C GLN A 236 0.89 -13.08 -3.48
N VAL A 237 1.86 -13.86 -2.97
CA VAL A 237 1.66 -14.75 -1.83
C VAL A 237 2.34 -14.13 -0.62
N GLY A 238 1.60 -13.96 0.47
CA GLY A 238 2.14 -13.44 1.72
C GLY A 238 2.68 -14.54 2.64
N ASP A 239 3.70 -14.21 3.43
CA ASP A 239 4.27 -15.05 4.48
C ASP A 239 4.02 -14.42 5.87
N PRO A 240 2.88 -14.73 6.52
CA PRO A 240 2.53 -14.12 7.80
C PRO A 240 3.51 -14.50 8.94
N PHE A 241 4.26 -15.60 8.80
CA PHE A 241 5.25 -15.99 9.81
C PHE A 241 6.49 -15.11 9.71
N GLN A 242 6.92 -14.82 8.48
CA GLN A 242 8.02 -13.88 8.23
C GLN A 242 7.63 -12.46 8.64
N GLU A 243 6.41 -12.01 8.31
CA GLU A 243 5.85 -10.72 8.74
C GLU A 243 5.83 -10.60 10.26
N LYS A 244 5.49 -11.67 10.98
CA LYS A 244 5.51 -11.67 12.45
C LYS A 244 6.92 -11.46 12.99
N LYS A 245 7.93 -12.12 12.44
CA LYS A 245 9.33 -11.85 12.81
C LYS A 245 9.68 -10.38 12.51
N LEU A 246 9.26 -9.88 11.35
CA LEU A 246 9.49 -8.51 10.93
C LEU A 246 8.90 -7.52 11.95
N LEU A 247 7.61 -7.64 12.29
CA LEU A 247 6.95 -6.86 13.34
C LEU A 247 7.78 -6.77 14.63
N GLU A 248 8.22 -7.91 15.16
CA GLU A 248 8.95 -7.91 16.42
C GLU A 248 10.33 -7.25 16.29
N ALA A 249 11.02 -7.47 15.18
CA ALA A 249 12.29 -6.80 14.89
C ALA A 249 12.13 -5.29 14.71
N CYS A 250 11.07 -4.82 14.04
CA CYS A 250 10.74 -3.40 13.90
C CYS A 250 10.56 -2.77 15.28
N LEU A 251 9.66 -3.33 16.10
CA LEU A 251 9.35 -2.76 17.41
C LEU A 251 10.53 -2.84 18.39
N GLU A 252 11.46 -3.76 18.18
CA GLU A 252 12.70 -3.83 18.95
C GLU A 252 13.74 -2.81 18.47
N VAL A 253 13.97 -2.70 17.16
CA VAL A 253 15.00 -1.80 16.61
C VAL A 253 14.67 -0.33 16.88
N ILE A 254 13.38 0.04 16.88
CA ILE A 254 12.91 1.39 17.23
C ILE A 254 13.42 1.80 18.62
N LYS A 255 13.43 0.88 19.58
CA LYS A 255 13.85 1.15 20.96
C LYS A 255 15.35 1.41 21.12
N THR A 256 16.16 0.99 20.14
CA THR A 256 17.60 1.33 20.13
C THR A 256 17.79 2.83 19.90
N GLY A 257 16.85 3.49 19.21
CA GLY A 257 17.01 4.87 18.76
C GLY A 257 18.02 5.04 17.62
N ALA A 258 18.50 3.95 17.00
CA ALA A 258 19.42 3.99 15.85
C ALA A 258 18.71 4.23 14.51
N VAL A 259 17.38 4.11 14.46
CA VAL A 259 16.58 4.29 13.24
C VAL A 259 16.16 5.75 13.11
N VAL A 260 16.55 6.38 12.01
CA VAL A 260 16.19 7.76 11.64
C VAL A 260 14.80 7.80 11.01
N GLY A 261 14.48 6.80 10.21
CA GLY A 261 13.18 6.63 9.59
C GLY A 261 13.03 5.25 9.00
N MET A 262 11.77 4.84 8.80
CA MET A 262 11.41 3.51 8.35
C MET A 262 10.17 3.62 7.47
N GLN A 263 10.12 2.84 6.38
CA GLN A 263 8.99 2.81 5.46
C GLN A 263 8.71 1.38 5.03
N ASP A 264 7.44 1.01 4.96
CA ASP A 264 7.03 -0.27 4.38
C ASP A 264 7.25 -0.27 2.86
N MET A 265 7.42 -1.46 2.30
CA MET A 265 7.49 -1.68 0.85
C MET A 265 6.24 -2.40 0.38
N GLY A 266 5.24 -1.63 -0.06
CA GLY A 266 4.02 -2.13 -0.69
C GLY A 266 4.05 -1.95 -2.21
N ALA A 267 3.06 -1.21 -2.72
CA ALA A 267 2.92 -0.90 -4.14
C ALA A 267 4.16 -0.17 -4.68
N ALA A 268 4.63 -0.59 -5.85
CA ALA A 268 5.86 -0.10 -6.48
C ALA A 268 7.15 -0.23 -5.62
N GLY A 269 7.15 -0.99 -4.52
CA GLY A 269 8.36 -1.45 -3.83
C GLY A 269 9.41 -0.39 -3.52
N ILE A 270 10.65 -0.64 -3.95
CA ILE A 270 11.82 0.18 -3.63
C ILE A 270 11.65 1.61 -4.15
N ILE A 271 11.12 1.80 -5.36
CA ILE A 271 11.00 3.15 -5.91
C ILE A 271 10.01 3.99 -5.11
N CYS A 272 8.91 3.38 -4.64
CA CYS A 272 7.94 4.06 -3.79
C CYS A 272 8.58 4.49 -2.47
N SER A 273 9.08 3.52 -1.68
CA SER A 273 9.60 3.81 -0.35
C SER A 273 10.79 4.78 -0.37
N THR A 274 11.70 4.67 -1.35
CA THR A 274 12.80 5.62 -1.50
C THR A 274 12.30 7.01 -1.85
N SER A 275 11.37 7.14 -2.81
CA SER A 275 10.82 8.44 -3.22
C SER A 275 10.06 9.16 -2.11
N GLU A 276 9.20 8.46 -1.37
CA GLU A 276 8.40 9.04 -0.30
C GLU A 276 9.28 9.52 0.87
N MET A 277 10.21 8.68 1.32
CA MET A 277 11.12 9.04 2.41
C MET A 277 12.02 10.22 2.01
N SER A 278 12.54 10.21 0.79
CA SER A 278 13.38 11.29 0.24
C SER A 278 12.63 12.60 0.08
N ALA A 279 11.43 12.58 -0.51
CA ALA A 279 10.64 13.78 -0.74
C ALA A 279 10.21 14.43 0.58
N LYS A 280 9.78 13.64 1.56
CA LYS A 280 9.43 14.14 2.91
C LYS A 280 10.66 14.68 3.66
N GLY A 281 11.82 14.08 3.42
CA GLY A 281 13.09 14.48 4.02
C GLY A 281 13.79 15.65 3.32
N GLU A 282 13.34 16.04 2.13
CA GLU A 282 14.03 16.97 1.22
C GLU A 282 15.48 16.54 0.92
N VAL A 283 15.70 15.23 0.79
CA VAL A 283 17.01 14.60 0.55
C VAL A 283 16.96 13.66 -0.64
N GLY A 284 18.11 13.30 -1.19
CA GLY A 284 18.22 12.24 -2.20
C GLY A 284 18.64 10.90 -1.60
N MET A 285 18.80 9.89 -2.45
CA MET A 285 19.38 8.60 -2.07
C MET A 285 20.22 8.03 -3.21
N ARG A 286 21.30 7.36 -2.84
CA ARG A 286 22.07 6.50 -3.74
C ARG A 286 21.83 5.04 -3.32
N ILE A 287 21.28 4.23 -4.21
CA ILE A 287 20.96 2.82 -3.96
C ILE A 287 21.74 1.91 -4.93
N ASP A 288 22.40 0.89 -4.39
CA ASP A 288 23.06 -0.20 -5.11
C ASP A 288 22.10 -1.40 -5.22
N LEU A 289 21.48 -1.58 -6.38
CA LEU A 289 20.49 -2.62 -6.63
C LEU A 289 21.08 -4.03 -6.52
N GLU A 290 22.37 -4.23 -6.79
CA GLU A 290 23.03 -5.53 -6.61
C GLU A 290 23.16 -5.97 -5.14
N LYS A 291 22.99 -5.05 -4.20
CA LYS A 291 23.00 -5.36 -2.76
C LYS A 291 21.61 -5.72 -2.23
N VAL A 292 20.56 -5.52 -3.04
CA VAL A 292 19.19 -5.91 -2.67
C VAL A 292 19.13 -7.45 -2.62
N PRO A 293 18.68 -8.06 -1.51
CA PRO A 293 18.49 -9.50 -1.44
C PRO A 293 17.49 -9.97 -2.50
N THR A 294 17.86 -10.97 -3.29
CA THR A 294 17.00 -11.56 -4.33
C THR A 294 16.80 -13.05 -4.15
N ARG A 295 15.58 -13.53 -4.43
CA ARG A 295 15.26 -14.98 -4.46
C ARG A 295 15.22 -15.57 -5.87
N GLN A 296 15.33 -14.72 -6.89
CA GLN A 296 15.38 -15.10 -8.29
C GLN A 296 16.67 -14.57 -8.93
N GLN A 297 17.27 -15.38 -9.78
CA GLN A 297 18.48 -15.00 -10.51
C GLN A 297 18.16 -14.03 -11.64
N ASN A 298 19.15 -13.22 -12.02
CA ASN A 298 19.10 -12.33 -13.19
C ASN A 298 17.90 -11.37 -13.17
N MET A 299 17.55 -10.86 -11.98
CA MET A 299 16.60 -9.76 -11.87
C MET A 299 17.17 -8.51 -12.55
N LYS A 300 16.33 -7.80 -13.30
CA LYS A 300 16.69 -6.54 -13.97
C LYS A 300 16.46 -5.35 -13.03
N ALA A 301 17.11 -4.22 -13.32
CA ALA A 301 16.96 -3.01 -12.51
C ALA A 301 15.50 -2.58 -12.32
N TRP A 302 14.71 -2.45 -13.39
CA TRP A 302 13.27 -2.13 -13.27
C TRP A 302 12.46 -3.20 -12.51
N GLU A 303 12.85 -4.48 -12.57
CA GLU A 303 12.16 -5.54 -11.80
C GLU A 303 12.45 -5.40 -10.31
N LEU A 304 13.67 -5.01 -9.91
CA LEU A 304 14.03 -4.75 -8.52
C LEU A 304 13.34 -3.49 -7.98
N LEU A 305 13.30 -2.42 -8.79
CA LEU A 305 12.65 -1.16 -8.42
C LEU A 305 11.17 -1.34 -8.12
N LEU A 306 10.48 -2.09 -8.99
CA LEU A 306 9.01 -2.19 -9.01
C LEU A 306 8.46 -3.47 -8.38
N SER A 307 9.31 -4.39 -7.95
CA SER A 307 8.85 -5.62 -7.30
C SER A 307 8.02 -5.27 -6.07
N GLU A 308 6.88 -5.92 -5.96
CA GLU A 308 5.94 -5.80 -4.85
C GLU A 308 5.94 -7.08 -3.99
N SER A 309 7.09 -7.78 -3.90
CA SER A 309 7.29 -8.86 -2.92
C SER A 309 6.87 -8.38 -1.51
N GLN A 310 6.24 -9.27 -0.76
CA GLN A 310 5.68 -8.95 0.55
C GLN A 310 6.75 -9.01 1.68
N GLU A 311 6.37 -8.57 2.89
CA GLU A 311 7.20 -8.61 4.11
C GLU A 311 8.56 -7.91 3.99
N ARG A 312 8.57 -6.67 3.48
CA ARG A 312 9.79 -5.87 3.29
C ARG A 312 9.63 -4.45 3.81
N MET A 313 10.74 -3.86 4.22
CA MET A 313 10.81 -2.46 4.60
C MET A 313 12.15 -1.83 4.20
N LEU A 314 12.12 -0.50 4.07
CA LEU A 314 13.29 0.36 3.97
C LEU A 314 13.55 1.04 5.31
N MET A 315 14.82 1.17 5.70
CA MET A 315 15.23 1.93 6.89
C MET A 315 16.37 2.87 6.58
N VAL A 316 16.34 4.05 7.18
CA VAL A 316 17.50 4.94 7.28
C VAL A 316 18.06 4.80 8.69
N VAL A 317 19.33 4.45 8.79
CA VAL A 317 20.00 4.18 10.08
C VAL A 317 21.01 5.29 10.36
N GLU A 318 21.13 5.68 11.63
CA GLU A 318 22.13 6.66 12.05
C GLU A 318 23.53 6.09 11.83
N LYS A 319 24.37 6.83 11.09
CA LYS A 319 25.73 6.42 10.76
C LYS A 319 26.55 6.14 12.02
N GLY A 320 27.25 5.00 12.02
CA GLY A 320 28.04 4.51 13.15
C GLY A 320 27.26 3.61 14.12
N ARG A 321 25.94 3.46 13.94
CA ARG A 321 25.06 2.62 14.77
C ARG A 321 24.48 1.41 14.02
N GLU A 322 25.03 1.10 12.85
CA GLU A 322 24.59 -0.01 11.99
C GLU A 322 24.62 -1.35 12.70
N LYS A 323 25.61 -1.56 13.58
CA LYS A 323 25.76 -2.80 14.36
C LYS A 323 24.59 -3.07 15.30
N GLU A 324 23.98 -2.01 15.86
CA GLU A 324 22.81 -2.15 16.74
C GLU A 324 21.62 -2.68 15.94
N VAL A 325 21.42 -2.13 14.74
CA VAL A 325 20.36 -2.56 13.81
C VAL A 325 20.59 -3.98 13.34
N LEU A 326 21.79 -4.28 12.84
CA LEU A 326 22.15 -5.63 12.37
C LEU A 326 21.94 -6.69 13.45
N ALA A 327 22.30 -6.40 14.71
CA ALA A 327 22.11 -7.33 15.82
C ALA A 327 20.64 -7.65 16.11
N VAL A 328 19.73 -6.67 15.95
CA VAL A 328 18.30 -6.92 16.12
C VAL A 328 17.77 -7.83 15.03
N PHE A 329 18.10 -7.55 13.76
CA PHE A 329 17.62 -8.37 12.64
C PHE A 329 18.22 -9.78 12.61
N ASP A 330 19.49 -9.93 13.03
CA ASP A 330 20.14 -11.24 13.21
C ASP A 330 19.42 -12.07 14.30
N LYS A 331 19.12 -11.46 15.46
CA LYS A 331 18.35 -12.11 16.54
C LYS A 331 17.00 -12.65 16.07
N TRP A 332 16.31 -11.92 15.21
CA TRP A 332 15.00 -12.29 14.68
C TRP A 332 15.09 -13.15 13.41
N ASP A 333 16.28 -13.58 12.99
CA ASP A 333 16.50 -14.39 11.79
C ASP A 333 15.85 -13.75 10.54
N LEU A 334 16.20 -12.49 10.33
CA LEU A 334 15.73 -11.66 9.22
C LEU A 334 16.90 -11.11 8.41
N PRO A 335 16.85 -11.21 7.06
CA PRO A 335 17.81 -10.52 6.21
C PRO A 335 17.79 -9.02 6.46
N CYS A 336 18.97 -8.44 6.58
CA CYS A 336 19.20 -7.01 6.74
C CYS A 336 20.43 -6.64 5.93
N SER A 337 20.27 -5.77 4.93
CA SER A 337 21.33 -5.44 3.98
C SER A 337 21.42 -3.94 3.79
N GLU A 338 22.61 -3.38 3.96
CA GLU A 338 22.89 -2.01 3.58
C GLU A 338 22.90 -1.92 2.04
N ILE A 339 21.91 -1.24 1.47
CA ILE A 339 21.73 -1.13 0.02
C ILE A 339 22.09 0.26 -0.50
N GLY A 340 22.40 1.23 0.36
CA GLY A 340 22.66 2.58 -0.11
C GLY A 340 22.91 3.59 0.99
N GLU A 341 22.81 4.87 0.63
CA GLU A 341 23.02 5.99 1.54
C GLU A 341 22.16 7.21 1.15
N VAL A 342 21.88 8.07 2.12
CA VAL A 342 21.16 9.33 1.93
C VAL A 342 22.08 10.39 1.30
N THR A 343 21.62 11.09 0.27
CA THR A 343 22.32 12.21 -0.39
C THR A 343 21.61 13.55 -0.17
N GLY A 344 22.24 14.67 -0.51
CA GLY A 344 21.73 16.01 -0.15
C GLY A 344 20.95 16.77 -1.23
N ASP A 345 20.71 16.18 -2.40
CA ASP A 345 20.30 16.90 -3.60
C ASP A 345 18.86 16.62 -4.06
N GLY A 346 18.09 15.82 -3.31
CA GLY A 346 16.70 15.48 -3.66
C GLY A 346 16.57 14.49 -4.83
N ILE A 347 17.70 13.93 -5.31
CA ILE A 347 17.75 13.03 -6.46
C ILE A 347 17.94 11.59 -5.98
N LEU A 348 17.11 10.69 -6.50
CA LEU A 348 17.27 9.25 -6.36
C LEU A 348 18.18 8.74 -7.47
N ARG A 349 19.23 8.01 -7.11
CA ARG A 349 20.16 7.37 -8.05
C ARG A 349 20.23 5.89 -7.75
N PHE A 350 19.89 5.09 -8.74
CA PHE A 350 19.93 3.64 -8.65
C PHE A 350 21.06 3.11 -9.53
N TYR A 351 21.98 2.40 -8.91
CA TYR A 351 23.11 1.76 -9.57
C TYR A 351 22.90 0.26 -9.61
N MET A 352 23.34 -0.40 -10.68
CA MET A 352 23.47 -1.85 -10.73
C MET A 352 24.81 -2.21 -11.35
N HIS A 353 25.65 -2.94 -10.63
CA HIS A 353 27.01 -3.30 -11.09
C HIS A 353 27.85 -2.08 -11.51
N GLY A 354 27.71 -0.98 -10.77
CA GLY A 354 28.41 0.28 -11.02
C GLY A 354 27.86 1.12 -12.19
N GLN A 355 26.84 0.66 -12.91
CA GLN A 355 26.15 1.43 -13.95
C GLN A 355 24.97 2.20 -13.35
N LEU A 356 24.79 3.47 -13.76
CA LEU A 356 23.62 4.26 -13.36
C LEU A 356 22.39 3.80 -14.17
N GLU A 357 21.46 3.14 -13.50
CA GLU A 357 20.27 2.54 -14.10
C GLU A 357 19.08 3.49 -14.14
N ALA A 358 18.95 4.39 -13.15
CA ALA A 358 17.91 5.42 -13.10
C ALA A 358 18.36 6.61 -12.25
N GLU A 359 18.00 7.82 -12.70
CA GLU A 359 18.18 9.07 -11.97
C GLU A 359 16.87 9.87 -12.01
N LEU A 360 16.23 10.04 -10.84
CA LEU A 360 14.87 10.56 -10.72
C LEU A 360 14.77 11.59 -9.59
N PRO A 361 14.13 12.76 -9.80
CA PRO A 361 13.80 13.66 -8.69
C PRO A 361 12.77 13.01 -7.77
N ALA A 362 13.08 12.87 -6.47
CA ALA A 362 12.18 12.20 -5.53
C ALA A 362 10.80 12.88 -5.46
N TYR A 363 10.81 14.22 -5.43
CA TYR A 363 9.60 15.04 -5.38
C TYR A 363 8.66 14.80 -6.57
N ASP A 364 9.19 14.48 -7.75
CA ASP A 364 8.36 14.28 -8.94
C ASP A 364 7.61 12.96 -8.96
N LEU A 365 7.96 12.02 -8.08
CA LEU A 365 7.37 10.69 -7.99
C LEU A 365 6.25 10.60 -6.93
N VAL A 366 6.10 11.57 -6.04
CA VAL A 366 5.20 11.43 -4.88
C VAL A 366 3.88 12.17 -5.04
N LEU A 367 2.87 11.70 -4.31
CA LEU A 367 1.56 12.35 -4.18
C LEU A 367 1.71 13.80 -3.69
N GLY A 368 1.07 14.74 -4.39
CA GLY A 368 1.14 16.17 -4.07
C GLY A 368 2.45 16.85 -4.46
N GLY A 369 3.40 16.09 -5.02
CA GLY A 369 4.61 16.57 -5.64
C GLY A 369 4.45 16.79 -7.14
N GLY A 370 5.21 16.06 -7.96
CA GLY A 370 5.17 16.21 -9.42
C GLY A 370 4.09 15.43 -10.15
N ALA A 371 3.40 14.50 -9.49
CA ALA A 371 2.31 13.75 -10.13
C ALA A 371 1.14 14.67 -10.53
N PRO A 372 0.54 14.49 -11.73
CA PRO A 372 -0.54 15.34 -12.20
C PRO A 372 -1.82 15.16 -11.38
N VAL A 373 -2.55 16.26 -11.17
CA VAL A 373 -3.86 16.25 -10.49
C VAL A 373 -4.94 16.67 -11.47
N TYR A 374 -5.92 15.79 -11.69
CA TYR A 374 -6.99 16.00 -12.66
C TYR A 374 -8.24 16.60 -12.03
N ALA A 375 -8.77 17.64 -12.67
CA ALA A 375 -10.13 18.09 -12.48
C ALA A 375 -10.99 17.50 -13.60
N ARG A 376 -11.83 16.52 -13.26
CA ARG A 376 -12.76 15.90 -14.22
C ARG A 376 -14.10 16.63 -14.18
N GLU A 377 -14.73 16.76 -15.35
CA GLU A 377 -16.15 17.14 -15.42
C GLU A 377 -17.01 16.01 -14.85
N TYR A 378 -18.06 16.36 -14.12
CA TYR A 378 -19.01 15.41 -13.54
C TYR A 378 -20.42 15.96 -13.61
N LYS A 379 -21.40 15.05 -13.63
CA LYS A 379 -22.83 15.36 -13.59
C LYS A 379 -23.52 14.42 -12.60
N GLU A 380 -24.51 14.94 -11.90
CA GLU A 380 -25.33 14.12 -11.02
C GLU A 380 -26.03 12.99 -11.81
N PRO A 381 -25.96 11.73 -11.34
CA PRO A 381 -26.66 10.63 -12.00
C PRO A 381 -28.19 10.79 -11.93
N ALA A 382 -28.87 10.54 -13.05
CA ALA A 382 -30.33 10.68 -13.13
C ALA A 382 -31.11 9.77 -12.14
N TYR A 383 -30.51 8.66 -11.70
CA TYR A 383 -31.17 7.75 -10.76
C TYR A 383 -31.28 8.31 -9.33
N PHE A 384 -30.54 9.38 -8.98
CA PHE A 384 -30.69 10.04 -7.67
C PHE A 384 -32.07 10.68 -7.50
N GLU A 385 -32.72 11.10 -8.58
CA GLU A 385 -34.11 11.59 -8.53
C GLU A 385 -35.07 10.48 -8.07
N LYS A 386 -34.86 9.23 -8.54
CA LYS A 386 -35.67 8.09 -8.12
C LYS A 386 -35.46 7.76 -6.63
N ILE A 387 -34.23 7.87 -6.14
CA ILE A 387 -33.92 7.65 -4.72
C ILE A 387 -34.56 8.73 -3.86
N ARG A 388 -34.50 10.01 -4.27
CA ARG A 388 -35.14 11.12 -3.53
C ARG A 388 -36.67 11.04 -3.52
N ALA A 389 -37.27 10.46 -4.55
CA ALA A 389 -38.71 10.27 -4.63
C ALA A 389 -39.23 9.13 -3.73
N PHE A 390 -38.34 8.33 -3.12
CA PHE A 390 -38.73 7.27 -2.22
C PHE A 390 -39.24 7.82 -0.89
N ASP A 391 -40.47 7.45 -0.52
CA ASP A 391 -41.09 7.78 0.75
C ASP A 391 -41.29 6.50 1.57
N ALA A 392 -40.50 6.33 2.63
CA ALA A 392 -40.61 5.18 3.52
C ALA A 392 -41.95 5.13 4.25
N SER A 393 -42.64 6.26 4.44
CA SER A 393 -43.95 6.32 5.10
C SER A 393 -45.09 5.80 4.23
N ALA A 394 -44.87 5.73 2.91
CA ALA A 394 -45.82 5.15 1.96
C ALA A 394 -45.78 3.62 1.92
N ILE A 395 -44.83 2.97 2.61
CA ILE A 395 -44.76 1.51 2.69
C ILE A 395 -45.83 1.00 3.67
N PRO A 396 -46.79 0.18 3.23
CA PRO A 396 -47.81 -0.36 4.12
C PRO A 396 -47.17 -1.28 5.17
N VAL A 397 -47.63 -1.15 6.42
CA VAL A 397 -47.25 -2.07 7.49
C VAL A 397 -47.86 -3.44 7.17
N ALA A 398 -47.04 -4.49 7.21
CA ALA A 398 -47.51 -5.85 6.98
C ALA A 398 -48.41 -6.34 8.14
N ASP A 399 -49.48 -7.05 7.81
CA ASP A 399 -50.39 -7.62 8.81
C ASP A 399 -49.70 -8.68 9.70
N ASP A 400 -48.81 -9.48 9.11
CA ASP A 400 -48.02 -10.50 9.82
C ASP A 400 -46.58 -10.04 10.02
N LEU A 401 -46.36 -9.25 11.07
CA LEU A 401 -45.04 -8.78 11.47
C LEU A 401 -44.09 -9.92 11.85
N LYS A 402 -44.62 -11.06 12.33
CA LYS A 402 -43.80 -12.20 12.71
C LYS A 402 -43.20 -12.86 11.46
N ALA A 403 -44.00 -13.11 10.44
CA ALA A 403 -43.52 -13.66 9.18
C ALA A 403 -42.50 -12.72 8.49
N VAL A 404 -42.71 -11.40 8.58
CA VAL A 404 -41.73 -10.42 8.06
C VAL A 404 -40.42 -10.47 8.85
N ALA A 405 -40.48 -10.50 10.18
CA ALA A 405 -39.28 -10.62 11.01
C ALA A 405 -38.53 -11.93 10.75
N GLU A 406 -39.24 -13.05 10.64
CA GLU A 406 -38.67 -14.35 10.27
C GLU A 406 -37.99 -14.28 8.90
N LYS A 407 -38.59 -13.59 7.92
CA LYS A 407 -37.97 -13.37 6.62
C LYS A 407 -36.72 -12.51 6.71
N ILE A 408 -36.74 -11.41 7.47
CA ILE A 408 -35.59 -10.49 7.61
C ILE A 408 -34.38 -11.22 8.21
N ILE A 409 -34.57 -12.04 9.24
CA ILE A 409 -33.47 -12.78 9.90
C ILE A 409 -32.79 -13.78 8.94
N THR A 410 -33.48 -14.22 7.89
CA THR A 410 -32.89 -15.10 6.86
C THR A 410 -32.15 -14.35 5.74
N ILE A 411 -32.23 -13.01 5.70
CA ILE A 411 -31.51 -12.21 4.71
C ILE A 411 -30.02 -12.20 5.09
N PRO A 412 -29.09 -12.54 4.18
CA PRO A 412 -27.67 -12.57 4.49
C PRO A 412 -27.01 -11.22 4.85
N ASN A 413 -27.74 -10.11 4.78
CA ASN A 413 -27.25 -8.74 5.03
C ASN A 413 -27.65 -8.23 6.41
#